data_AF-A0A7C1JLN8-F1
#
_entry.id   AF-A0A7C1JLN8-F1
#
_cell.length_a   1.000
_cell.length_b   1.000
_cell.length_c   1.000
_cell.angle_alpha   90.00
_cell.angle_beta   90.00
_cell.angle_gamma   90.00
#
_symmetry.space_group_name_H-M   'P 1'
#
loop_
_entity.id
_entity.type
_entity.pdbx_description
1 polymer ?
#
loop_
_entity_poly.entity_id
_entity_poly.type
_entity_poly.pdbx_seq_one_letter_code
_entity_poly.pdbx_strand_id
1 'polypeptide(L)' 'AQENGVPVVENPQVARFLYRKVEVGAEIPPALYQAVAEIIALVYRLKKRQAV' A
#
# COMPACT_ATOMS: atom_id res chain seq x y z
N ALA A 1 -4.01 5.29 12.08
CA ALA A 1 -4.47 4.40 10.99
C ALA A 1 -5.67 3.56 11.43
N GLN A 2 -5.56 2.79 12.52
CA GLN A 2 -6.64 1.93 13.02
C GLN A 2 -7.93 2.67 13.36
N GLU A 3 -7.84 3.82 14.03
CA GLU A 3 -9.03 4.63 14.41
C GLU A 3 -9.81 5.17 13.20
N ASN A 4 -9.16 5.26 12.02
CA ASN A 4 -9.78 5.74 10.78
C ASN A 4 -10.13 4.60 9.81
N GLY A 5 -10.07 3.34 10.25
CA GLY A 5 -10.36 2.18 9.39
C GLY A 5 -9.41 2.02 8.20
N VAL A 6 -8.19 2.59 8.29
CA VAL A 6 -7.18 2.46 7.23
C VAL A 6 -6.45 1.13 7.40
N PRO A 7 -6.55 0.20 6.44
CA PRO A 7 -5.89 -1.09 6.52
C PRO A 7 -4.37 -0.92 6.46
N VAL A 8 -3.66 -1.63 7.34
CA VAL A 8 -2.20 -1.64 7.40
C VAL A 8 -1.71 -2.97 6.85
N VAL A 9 -0.90 -2.91 5.80
CA VAL A 9 -0.27 -4.09 5.18
C VAL A 9 1.23 -3.99 5.43
N GLU A 10 1.81 -5.01 6.03
CA GLU A 10 3.25 -5.07 6.29
C GLU A 10 3.99 -5.54 5.03
N ASN A 11 4.83 -4.65 4.46
CA ASN A 11 5.78 -4.99 3.42
C ASN A 11 7.09 -4.20 3.60
N PRO A 12 8.07 -4.75 4.33
CA PRO A 12 9.29 -4.02 4.69
C PRO A 12 10.14 -3.62 3.49
N GLN A 13 10.12 -4.39 2.39
CA GLN A 13 10.92 -4.09 1.20
C GLN A 13 10.38 -2.84 0.48
N VAL A 14 9.09 -2.84 0.16
CA VAL A 14 8.42 -1.72 -0.51
C VAL A 14 8.44 -0.48 0.39
N ALA A 15 8.14 -0.64 1.68
CA ALA A 15 8.14 0.46 2.64
C ALA A 15 9.52 1.15 2.73
N ARG A 16 10.62 0.36 2.82
CA ARG A 16 11.98 0.92 2.86
C ARG A 16 12.36 1.61 1.56
N PHE A 17 11.95 1.09 0.41
CA PHE A 17 12.23 1.73 -0.88
C PHE A 17 11.50 3.06 -0.99
N LEU A 18 10.19 3.06 -0.74
CA LEU A 18 9.36 4.27 -0.79
C LEU A 18 9.92 5.35 0.15
N TYR A 19 10.23 4.98 1.40
CA TYR A 19 10.79 5.91 2.39
C TYR A 19 12.11 6.56 1.93
N ARG A 20 12.95 5.83 1.19
CA ARG A 20 14.27 6.32 0.76
C ARG A 20 14.25 7.08 -0.56
N LYS A 21 13.24 6.87 -1.41
CA LYS A 21 13.27 7.26 -2.82
C LYS A 21 12.10 8.14 -3.25
N VAL A 22 11.07 8.27 -2.42
CA VAL A 22 9.82 8.96 -2.78
C VAL A 22 9.52 10.01 -1.72
N GLU A 23 9.40 11.25 -2.15
CA GLU A 23 8.95 12.34 -1.30
C GLU A 23 7.43 12.35 -1.19
N VAL A 24 6.92 12.92 -0.10
CA VAL A 24 5.48 13.04 0.10
C VAL A 24 4.89 13.92 -1.00
N GLY A 25 3.84 13.44 -1.67
CA GLY A 25 3.20 14.12 -2.80
C GLY A 25 3.84 13.82 -4.16
N ALA A 26 5.00 13.14 -4.18
CA ALA A 26 5.58 12.64 -5.42
C ALA A 26 4.89 11.35 -5.89
N GLU A 27 4.96 11.10 -7.19
CA GLU A 27 4.46 9.87 -7.79
C GLU A 27 5.29 8.65 -7.38
N ILE A 28 4.63 7.49 -7.43
CA ILE A 28 5.29 6.21 -7.16
C ILE A 28 6.25 5.89 -8.32
N PRO A 29 7.48 5.41 -8.05
CA PRO A 29 8.41 5.00 -9.10
C PRO A 29 7.88 3.81 -9.90
N PRO A 30 8.05 3.77 -11.23
CA PRO A 30 7.55 2.68 -12.08
C PRO A 30 8.00 1.28 -11.67
N ALA A 31 9.22 1.16 -11.14
CA ALA A 31 9.76 -0.10 -10.62
C ALA A 31 8.94 -0.71 -9.48
N LEU A 32 8.08 0.06 -8.81
CA LEU A 32 7.23 -0.40 -7.71
C LEU A 32 5.77 -0.56 -8.09
N TYR A 33 5.37 -0.25 -9.33
CA TYR A 33 3.96 -0.28 -9.73
C TYR A 33 3.31 -1.65 -9.51
N GLN A 34 3.99 -2.73 -9.87
CA GLN A 34 3.47 -4.07 -9.67
C GLN A 34 3.28 -4.38 -8.18
N ALA A 35 4.30 -4.14 -7.35
CA ALA A 35 4.22 -4.40 -5.92
C ALA A 35 3.13 -3.58 -5.23
N VAL A 36 2.95 -2.32 -5.63
CA VAL A 36 1.88 -1.46 -5.10
C VAL A 36 0.51 -1.92 -5.58
N ALA A 37 0.37 -2.33 -6.84
CA ALA A 37 -0.88 -2.87 -7.37
C ALA A 37 -1.33 -4.13 -6.63
N GLU A 38 -0.39 -5.02 -6.27
CA GLU A 38 -0.66 -6.20 -5.45
C GLU A 38 -1.19 -5.83 -4.05
N ILE A 39 -0.61 -4.81 -3.42
CA ILE A 39 -1.08 -4.29 -2.11
C ILE A 39 -2.49 -3.70 -2.25
N ILE A 40 -2.76 -2.91 -3.29
CA ILE A 40 -4.10 -2.34 -3.55
C ILE A 40 -5.12 -3.46 -3.77
N ALA A 41 -4.78 -4.47 -4.56
CA ALA A 41 -5.64 -5.63 -4.81
C ALA A 41 -5.91 -6.44 -3.53
N LEU A 42 -4.92 -6.58 -2.64
CA LEU A 42 -5.10 -7.19 -1.32
C LEU A 42 -6.08 -6.38 -0.47
N VAL A 43 -5.87 -5.06 -0.35
CA VAL A 43 -6.74 -4.16 0.41
C VAL A 43 -8.17 -4.20 -0.11
N TYR A 44 -8.36 -4.20 -1.43
CA TYR A 44 -9.69 -4.27 -2.04
C TYR A 44 -10.40 -5.59 -1.71
N ARG A 45 -9.69 -6.72 -1.75
CA ARG A 45 -10.23 -8.03 -1.34
C ARG A 45 -10.59 -8.07 0.15
N LEU A 46 -9.76 -7.48 1.02
CA LEU A 46 -10.04 -7.40 2.45
C LEU A 46 -11.29 -6.56 2.74
N LYS A 47 -11.43 -5.39 2.08
CA LYS A 47 -12.64 -4.56 2.20
C LYS A 47 -13.88 -5.30 1.70
N LYS A 48 -13.80 -6.01 0.58
CA LYS A 48 -14.92 -6.82 0.06
C LYS A 48 -15.36 -7.90 1.05
N ARG A 49 -14.42 -8.52 1.77
CA ARG A 49 -14.72 -9.55 2.79
C ARG A 49 -15.34 -8.96 4.06
N GLN A 50 -15.05 -7.70 4.41
CA GLN A 50 -15.65 -7.02 5.56
C GLN A 50 -17.07 -6.48 5.28
N ALA A 51 -17.44 -6.35 4.02
CA ALA A 51 -18.78 -5.88 3.59
C ALA A 51 -19.81 -7.02 3.42
N VAL A 52 -19.45 -8.25 3.80
CA VAL A 52 -20.30 -9.45 3.84
C VAL A 52 -20.49 -9.85 5.30
#